data_AF-A0A7V5LG87-F1
#
_entry.id   AF-A0A7V5LG87-F1
#
_cell.length_a   1.000
_cell.length_b   1.000
_cell.length_c   1.000
_cell.angle_alpha   90.00
_cell.angle_beta   90.00
_cell.angle_gamma   90.00
#
_symmetry.space_group_name_H-M   'P 1'
#
loop_
_entity.id
_entity.type
_entity.pdbx_description
1 polymer ?
#
loop_
_entity_poly.entity_id
_entity_poly.type
_entity_poly.pdbx_seq_one_letter_code
_entity_poly.pdbx_strand_id
1 'polypeptide(L)'
;MIRETRLTAQRESIDLICRLSSPIDRPCAMRYIGTIAMNKRMYVETWGCQMNIHQSEGIVGVLEQAGFTLTDSLADADLVIFNTCMVRQKAEEKVYGRIGAVVEQKRARDVILGVGGCLAQVRGADLLKRFKAIDFLFGSSDLATIPEIVRRLEERRGDRVSHIIRPSG
;
A
#
# COMPACT_ATOMS: atom_id res chain seq x y z
N MET A 1 21.91 29.58 -9.70
CA MET A 1 22.47 28.39 -10.37
C MET A 1 23.10 27.46 -9.32
N ILE A 2 22.31 27.02 -8.32
CA ILE A 2 22.78 26.26 -7.14
C ILE A 2 21.72 25.21 -6.79
N ARG A 3 21.58 24.15 -7.59
CA ARG A 3 20.69 23.01 -7.26
C ARG A 3 21.22 21.62 -7.63
N GLU A 4 22.40 21.51 -8.27
CA GLU A 4 22.86 20.22 -8.81
C GLU A 4 23.89 19.46 -7.95
N THR A 5 24.41 20.03 -6.86
CA THR A 5 25.53 19.42 -6.12
C THR A 5 25.15 18.57 -4.89
N ARG A 6 23.88 18.47 -4.49
CA ARG A 6 23.47 17.64 -3.33
C ARG A 6 23.00 16.22 -3.68
N LEU A 7 22.64 15.95 -4.93
CA LEU A 7 22.10 14.64 -5.35
C LEU A 7 23.19 13.60 -5.66
N THR A 8 24.42 14.02 -5.91
CA THR A 8 25.54 13.13 -6.21
C THR A 8 26.20 12.56 -4.95
N ALA A 9 26.31 13.34 -3.87
CA ALA A 9 26.96 12.91 -2.63
C ALA A 9 26.22 11.78 -1.88
N GLN A 10 24.90 11.65 -2.08
CA GLN A 10 24.06 10.68 -1.36
C GLN A 10 23.90 9.35 -2.11
N ARG A 11 24.22 9.31 -3.41
CA ARG A 11 24.24 8.08 -4.23
C ARG A 11 25.41 7.16 -3.84
N GLU A 12 26.57 7.74 -3.51
CA GLU A 12 27.77 6.94 -3.18
C GLU A 12 27.63 6.20 -1.84
N SER A 13 26.87 6.74 -0.88
CA SER A 13 26.69 6.09 0.43
C SER A 13 25.79 4.85 0.39
N ILE A 14 24.85 4.77 -0.55
CA ILE A 14 23.90 3.65 -0.68
C ILE A 14 24.57 2.46 -1.40
N ASP A 15 25.37 2.73 -2.45
CA ASP A 15 26.15 1.70 -3.15
C ASP A 15 27.17 1.02 -2.24
N LEU A 16 27.65 1.71 -1.20
CA LEU A 16 28.61 1.17 -0.24
C LEU A 16 27.93 0.23 0.78
N ILE A 17 26.70 0.55 1.22
CA ILE A 17 25.93 -0.28 2.16
C ILE A 17 25.53 -1.61 1.51
N CYS A 18 25.18 -1.60 0.23
CA CYS A 18 24.84 -2.83 -0.51
C CYS A 18 26.02 -3.79 -0.72
N ARG A 19 27.28 -3.30 -0.75
CA ARG A 19 28.46 -4.17 -0.94
C ARG A 19 28.90 -4.89 0.33
N LEU A 20 28.43 -4.47 1.51
CA LEU A 20 28.93 -4.94 2.80
C LEU A 20 28.03 -6.00 3.46
N SER A 21 26.90 -6.37 2.88
CA SER A 21 26.03 -7.43 3.41
C SER A 21 26.26 -8.76 2.67
N SER A 22 26.70 -9.76 3.44
CA SER A 22 27.22 -11.04 2.92
C SER A 22 26.14 -11.90 2.22
N PRO A 23 26.55 -12.86 1.36
CA PRO A 23 25.64 -13.56 0.43
C PRO A 23 24.71 -14.64 1.03
N ILE A 24 24.70 -14.86 2.35
CA ILE A 24 24.16 -16.11 2.92
C ILE A 24 22.68 -15.99 3.37
N ASP A 25 22.15 -14.78 3.59
CA ASP A 25 20.79 -14.59 4.16
C ASP A 25 19.70 -14.18 3.15
N ARG A 26 19.73 -14.68 1.89
CA ARG A 26 18.74 -14.30 0.87
C ARG A 26 17.70 -15.41 0.59
N PRO A 27 16.53 -15.42 1.25
CA PRO A 27 15.37 -16.10 0.69
C PRO A 27 14.83 -15.26 -0.48
N CYS A 28 15.10 -15.72 -1.70
CA CYS A 28 14.50 -15.51 -3.04
C CYS A 28 13.57 -14.31 -3.41
N ALA A 29 13.00 -13.51 -2.50
CA ALA A 29 12.09 -12.40 -2.81
C ALA A 29 12.76 -11.01 -2.89
N MET A 30 14.01 -10.89 -2.45
CA MET A 30 14.73 -9.62 -2.28
C MET A 30 15.37 -9.10 -3.58
N ARG A 31 14.59 -8.96 -4.66
CA ARG A 31 15.02 -8.27 -5.90
C ARG A 31 14.38 -6.88 -6.07
N TYR A 32 13.55 -6.46 -5.13
CA TYR A 32 13.11 -5.07 -4.94
C TYR A 32 14.05 -4.48 -3.87
N ILE A 33 14.61 -3.29 -4.02
CA ILE A 33 13.89 -2.02 -3.87
C ILE A 33 14.68 -0.95 -4.64
N GLY A 34 14.12 -0.45 -5.74
CA GLY A 34 14.28 0.98 -6.04
C GLY A 34 13.27 1.70 -5.13
N THR A 35 13.70 2.72 -4.40
CA THR A 35 12.81 3.43 -3.47
C THR A 35 11.68 4.10 -4.25
N ILE A 36 10.47 3.58 -4.15
CA ILE A 36 9.30 4.02 -4.94
C ILE A 36 8.78 5.36 -4.40
N ALA A 37 8.91 5.60 -3.09
CA ALA A 37 8.04 6.53 -2.39
C ALA A 37 8.75 7.45 -1.39
N MET A 38 10.01 7.86 -1.66
CA MET A 38 10.72 8.78 -0.75
C MET A 38 9.85 9.99 -0.41
N ASN A 39 9.56 10.17 0.88
CA ASN A 39 8.73 11.23 1.47
C ASN A 39 7.19 11.11 1.29
N LYS A 40 6.66 9.96 0.87
CA LYS A 40 5.21 9.73 0.82
C LYS A 40 4.71 9.12 2.13
N ARG A 41 3.50 9.52 2.52
CA ARG A 41 2.87 9.06 3.76
C ARG A 41 1.82 8.00 3.47
N MET A 42 1.81 6.93 4.27
CA MET A 42 0.78 5.90 4.23
C MET A 42 -0.10 5.95 5.48
N TYR A 43 -1.40 5.71 5.30
CA TYR A 43 -2.36 5.53 6.38
C TYR A 43 -2.95 4.12 6.29
N VAL A 44 -2.87 3.36 7.39
CA VAL A 44 -3.40 2.00 7.47
C VAL A 44 -4.48 1.96 8.53
N GLU A 45 -5.72 1.65 8.14
CA GLU A 45 -6.83 1.45 9.07
C GLU A 45 -7.33 0.02 8.99
N THR A 46 -7.50 -0.59 10.17
CA THR A 46 -7.78 -2.02 10.30
C THR A 46 -9.06 -2.26 11.07
N TRP A 47 -9.97 -3.04 10.50
CA TRP A 47 -11.18 -3.51 11.18
C TRP A 47 -11.28 -5.02 11.10
N GLY A 48 -11.04 -5.72 12.21
CA GLY A 48 -11.05 -7.17 12.19
C GLY A 48 -10.68 -7.83 13.50
N CYS A 49 -10.13 -9.04 13.39
CA CYS A 49 -9.60 -9.83 14.49
C CYS A 49 -8.09 -9.61 14.68
N GLN A 50 -7.50 -10.31 15.64
CA GLN A 50 -6.06 -10.29 15.91
C GLN A 50 -5.21 -10.64 14.67
N MET A 51 -5.71 -11.51 13.78
CA MET A 51 -5.03 -11.82 12.54
C MET A 51 -4.92 -10.61 11.61
N ASN A 52 -5.96 -9.77 11.51
CA ASN A 52 -5.88 -8.56 10.70
C ASN A 52 -4.91 -7.54 11.30
N ILE A 53 -4.83 -7.45 12.63
CA ILE A 53 -3.85 -6.58 13.30
C ILE A 53 -2.43 -7.01 12.92
N HIS A 54 -2.13 -8.32 13.03
CA HIS A 54 -0.84 -8.85 12.62
C HIS A 54 -0.56 -8.67 11.12
N GLN A 55 -1.57 -8.86 10.26
CA GLN A 55 -1.43 -8.58 8.83
C GLN A 55 -1.12 -7.10 8.57
N SER A 56 -1.69 -6.18 9.34
CA SER A 56 -1.42 -4.75 9.21
C SER A 56 0.01 -4.39 9.58
N GLU A 57 0.61 -5.07 10.56
CA GLU A 57 2.06 -4.95 10.82
C GLU A 57 2.89 -5.35 9.60
N GLY A 58 2.51 -6.46 8.94
CA GLY A 58 3.13 -6.91 7.69
C GLY A 58 2.96 -5.91 6.55
N ILE A 59 1.77 -5.34 6.38
CA ILE A 59 1.47 -4.29 5.38
C ILE A 59 2.36 -3.06 5.61
N VAL A 60 2.45 -2.60 6.86
CA VAL A 60 3.30 -1.47 7.22
C VAL A 60 4.75 -1.78 6.90
N GLY A 61 5.27 -2.93 7.34
CA GLY A 61 6.66 -3.32 7.12
C GLY A 61 7.07 -3.35 5.64
N VAL A 62 6.25 -3.93 4.75
CA VAL A 62 6.57 -3.99 3.31
C VAL A 62 6.52 -2.62 2.65
N LEU A 63 5.65 -1.72 3.11
CA LEU A 63 5.54 -0.36 2.59
C LEU A 63 6.64 0.56 3.11
N GLU A 64 7.06 0.41 4.36
CA GLU A 64 8.23 1.10 4.91
C GLU A 64 9.50 0.72 4.16
N GLN A 65 9.69 -0.58 3.86
CA GLN A 65 10.78 -1.05 3.00
C GLN A 65 10.74 -0.43 1.59
N ALA A 66 9.55 -0.08 1.10
CA ALA A 66 9.38 0.61 -0.18
C ALA A 66 9.59 2.15 -0.10
N GLY A 67 9.78 2.69 1.10
CA GLY A 67 10.08 4.11 1.35
C GLY A 67 8.91 4.96 1.85
N PHE A 68 7.76 4.36 2.16
CA PHE A 68 6.63 5.07 2.77
C PHE A 68 6.87 5.34 4.26
N THR A 69 6.26 6.39 4.79
CA THR A 69 6.22 6.68 6.24
C THR A 69 4.79 6.56 6.75
N LEU A 70 4.59 5.83 7.85
CA LEU A 70 3.28 5.70 8.48
C LEU A 70 2.80 7.07 9.02
N THR A 71 1.51 7.36 8.85
CA THR A 71 0.83 8.51 9.46
C THR A 71 -0.49 8.09 10.10
N ASP A 72 -0.85 8.75 11.21
CA ASP A 72 -2.15 8.57 11.87
C ASP A 72 -3.26 9.46 11.28
N SER A 73 -2.90 10.34 10.36
CA SER A 73 -3.82 11.31 9.76
C SER A 73 -4.18 10.87 8.33
N LEU A 74 -5.46 10.54 8.12
CA LEU A 74 -5.97 10.20 6.79
C LEU A 74 -5.73 11.35 5.80
N ALA A 75 -5.96 12.60 6.23
CA ALA A 75 -5.85 13.80 5.40
C ALA A 75 -4.43 14.04 4.87
N ASP A 76 -3.43 13.44 5.52
CA ASP A 76 -2.02 13.59 5.25
C ASP A 76 -1.47 12.52 4.30
N ALA A 77 -2.18 11.40 4.15
CA ALA A 77 -1.75 10.24 3.39
C ALA A 77 -1.74 10.46 1.86
N ASP A 78 -0.73 9.90 1.22
CA ASP A 78 -0.63 9.69 -0.23
C ASP A 78 -1.09 8.26 -0.62
N LEU A 79 -0.97 7.31 0.32
CA LEU A 79 -1.47 5.94 0.20
C LEU A 79 -2.37 5.61 1.39
N VAL A 80 -3.58 5.13 1.11
CA VAL A 80 -4.56 4.70 2.12
C VAL A 80 -4.81 3.21 1.96
N ILE A 81 -4.66 2.45 3.04
CA ILE A 81 -4.93 1.02 3.09
C ILE A 81 -6.02 0.74 4.12
N PHE A 82 -7.10 0.10 3.67
CA PHE A 82 -8.15 -0.43 4.53
C PHE A 82 -8.05 -1.95 4.61
N ASN A 83 -7.62 -2.48 5.75
CA ASN A 83 -7.52 -3.92 6.00
C ASN A 83 -8.73 -4.42 6.81
N THR A 84 -9.52 -5.33 6.24
CA THR A 84 -10.87 -5.63 6.71
C THR A 84 -11.14 -7.13 6.83
N CYS A 85 -11.85 -7.51 7.89
CA CYS A 85 -12.31 -8.89 8.10
C CYS A 85 -13.74 -9.10 7.58
N MET A 86 -14.06 -10.34 7.18
CA MET A 86 -15.40 -10.73 6.72
C MET A 86 -16.35 -11.09 7.89
N VAL A 87 -15.83 -11.49 9.04
CA VAL A 87 -16.63 -12.19 10.08
C VAL A 87 -17.54 -11.27 10.92
N ARG A 88 -17.54 -9.96 10.68
CA ARG A 88 -18.32 -8.99 11.48
C ARG A 88 -19.21 -8.14 10.58
N GLN A 89 -20.53 -8.22 10.78
CA GLN A 89 -21.54 -7.45 10.01
C GLN A 89 -21.26 -5.94 9.94
N LYS A 90 -20.62 -5.34 10.96
CA LYS A 90 -20.32 -3.90 11.00
C LYS A 90 -19.04 -3.47 10.26
N ALA A 91 -18.23 -4.41 9.76
CA ALA A 91 -16.98 -4.04 9.07
C ALA A 91 -17.26 -3.41 7.71
N GLU A 92 -18.23 -3.93 6.98
CA GLU A 92 -18.62 -3.45 5.65
C GLU A 92 -19.16 -2.01 5.68
N GLU A 93 -20.07 -1.70 6.61
CA GLU A 93 -20.62 -0.35 6.79
C GLU A 93 -19.53 0.69 7.12
N LYS A 94 -18.56 0.31 7.96
CA LYS A 94 -17.43 1.17 8.33
C LYS A 94 -16.55 1.48 7.12
N VAL A 95 -16.23 0.47 6.33
CA VAL A 95 -15.46 0.63 5.08
C VAL A 95 -16.17 1.59 4.14
N TYR A 96 -17.48 1.46 3.98
CA TYR A 96 -18.26 2.34 3.11
C TYR A 96 -18.20 3.80 3.55
N GLY A 97 -18.42 4.05 4.85
CA GLY A 97 -18.28 5.40 5.41
C GLY A 97 -16.88 5.97 5.21
N ARG A 98 -15.84 5.15 5.42
CA ARG A 98 -14.45 5.60 5.32
C ARG A 98 -13.99 5.84 3.88
N ILE A 99 -14.44 5.03 2.92
CA ILE A 99 -14.20 5.28 1.50
C ILE A 99 -14.76 6.64 1.09
N GLY A 100 -15.93 7.04 1.61
CA GLY A 100 -16.51 8.36 1.38
C GLY A 100 -15.56 9.52 1.75
N ALA A 101 -14.87 9.41 2.90
CA ALA A 101 -13.87 10.41 3.30
C ALA A 101 -12.68 10.48 2.33
N VAL A 102 -12.23 9.32 1.82
CA VAL A 102 -11.13 9.25 0.84
C VAL A 102 -11.56 9.81 -0.53
N VAL A 103 -12.81 9.61 -0.92
CA VAL A 103 -13.38 10.20 -2.16
C VAL A 103 -13.26 11.72 -2.12
N GLU A 104 -13.60 12.35 -1.00
CA GLU A 104 -13.47 13.80 -0.84
C GLU A 104 -12.01 14.24 -0.89
N GLN A 105 -11.10 13.50 -0.25
CA GLN A 105 -9.67 13.79 -0.29
C GLN A 105 -9.07 13.67 -1.71
N LYS A 106 -9.51 12.67 -2.49
CA LYS A 106 -9.12 12.47 -3.89
C LYS A 106 -9.54 13.62 -4.82
N ARG A 107 -10.47 14.50 -4.40
CA ARG A 107 -10.81 15.71 -5.16
C ARG A 107 -9.75 16.79 -5.05
N ALA A 108 -9.01 16.81 -3.94
CA ALA A 108 -8.01 17.85 -3.65
C ALA A 108 -6.56 17.36 -3.85
N ARG A 109 -6.32 16.05 -3.71
CA ARG A 109 -4.99 15.44 -3.77
C ARG A 109 -5.02 14.14 -4.55
N ASP A 110 -3.89 13.79 -5.14
CA ASP A 110 -3.68 12.47 -5.72
C ASP A 110 -3.37 11.47 -4.61
N VAL A 111 -4.34 10.61 -4.30
CA VAL A 111 -4.26 9.63 -3.22
C VAL A 111 -4.62 8.26 -3.76
N ILE A 112 -3.81 7.26 -3.46
CA ILE A 112 -4.06 5.86 -3.82
C ILE A 112 -4.84 5.19 -2.67
N LEU A 113 -5.91 4.47 -3.01
CA LEU A 113 -6.75 3.72 -2.08
C LEU A 113 -6.69 2.23 -2.39
N GLY A 114 -6.13 1.47 -1.45
CA GLY A 114 -6.16 0.01 -1.43
C GLY A 114 -7.13 -0.52 -0.38
N VAL A 115 -7.91 -1.54 -0.73
CA VAL A 115 -8.77 -2.25 0.22
C VAL A 115 -8.41 -3.74 0.22
N GLY A 116 -8.18 -4.32 1.40
CA GLY A 116 -7.75 -5.70 1.51
C GLY A 116 -8.30 -6.46 2.70
N GLY A 117 -7.80 -7.69 2.86
CA GLY A 117 -8.26 -8.65 3.86
C GLY A 117 -9.39 -9.54 3.35
N CYS A 118 -9.95 -10.36 4.23
CA CYS A 118 -10.95 -11.39 3.87
C CYS A 118 -12.20 -10.80 3.19
N LEU A 119 -12.62 -9.59 3.58
CA LEU A 119 -13.79 -8.94 2.96
C LEU A 119 -13.51 -8.62 1.49
N ALA A 120 -12.31 -8.11 1.17
CA ALA A 120 -11.92 -7.81 -0.21
C ALA A 120 -11.85 -9.09 -1.07
N GLN A 121 -11.45 -10.22 -0.49
CA GLN A 121 -11.42 -11.52 -1.19
C GLN A 121 -12.83 -12.00 -1.57
N VAL A 122 -13.81 -11.86 -0.67
CA VAL A 122 -15.16 -12.41 -0.89
C VAL A 122 -16.11 -11.42 -1.57
N ARG A 123 -16.00 -10.12 -1.27
CA ARG A 123 -16.90 -9.05 -1.76
C ARG A 123 -16.21 -8.04 -2.68
N GLY A 124 -14.97 -8.29 -3.09
CA GLY A 124 -14.18 -7.35 -3.88
C GLY A 124 -14.86 -6.88 -5.17
N ALA A 125 -15.55 -7.79 -5.86
CA ALA A 125 -16.28 -7.44 -7.08
C ALA A 125 -17.42 -6.43 -6.82
N ASP A 126 -18.13 -6.58 -5.70
CA ASP A 126 -19.21 -5.67 -5.33
C ASP A 126 -18.66 -4.31 -4.85
N LEU A 127 -17.52 -4.34 -4.12
CA LEU A 127 -16.80 -3.14 -3.72
C LEU A 127 -16.37 -2.29 -4.92
N LEU A 128 -15.77 -2.90 -5.94
CA LEU A 128 -15.31 -2.20 -7.14
C LEU A 128 -16.47 -1.64 -7.98
N LYS A 129 -17.59 -2.38 -8.06
CA LYS A 129 -18.81 -1.90 -8.74
C LYS A 129 -19.39 -0.68 -8.04
N ARG A 130 -19.39 -0.67 -6.70
CA ARG A 130 -19.99 0.37 -5.88
C ARG A 130 -19.08 1.60 -5.71
N PHE A 131 -17.78 1.40 -5.57
CA PHE A 131 -16.81 2.46 -5.26
C PHE A 131 -15.71 2.54 -6.31
N LYS A 132 -15.88 3.45 -7.26
CA LYS A 132 -14.90 3.75 -8.31
C LYS A 132 -13.62 4.43 -7.81
N ALA A 133 -13.57 4.78 -6.53
CA ALA A 133 -12.41 5.41 -5.89
C ALA A 133 -11.37 4.39 -5.40
N ILE A 134 -11.72 3.11 -5.33
CA ILE A 134 -10.78 2.04 -4.99
C ILE A 134 -9.85 1.83 -6.19
N ASP A 135 -8.54 1.97 -5.99
CA ASP A 135 -7.56 1.80 -7.05
C ASP A 135 -7.10 0.36 -7.16
N PHE A 136 -7.01 -0.37 -6.05
CA PHE A 136 -6.67 -1.80 -6.05
C PHE A 136 -7.26 -2.57 -4.86
N LEU A 137 -7.37 -3.89 -5.03
CA LEU A 137 -7.72 -4.82 -3.97
C LEU A 137 -6.58 -5.81 -3.73
N PHE A 138 -6.44 -6.30 -2.50
CA PHE A 138 -5.46 -7.34 -2.17
C PHE A 138 -6.01 -8.36 -1.18
N GLY A 139 -5.55 -9.60 -1.29
CA GLY A 139 -5.93 -10.69 -0.40
C GLY A 139 -5.15 -10.68 0.92
N SER A 140 -5.55 -11.56 1.83
CA SER A 140 -4.91 -11.75 3.14
C SER A 140 -3.47 -12.30 3.05
N SER A 141 -3.11 -12.97 1.95
CA SER A 141 -1.81 -13.58 1.70
C SER A 141 -0.85 -12.72 0.88
N ASP A 142 -1.32 -11.62 0.27
CA ASP A 142 -0.66 -11.02 -0.88
C ASP A 142 0.11 -9.73 -0.53
N LEU A 143 0.48 -9.57 0.74
CA LEU A 143 1.05 -8.32 1.26
C LEU A 143 2.33 -7.91 0.53
N ALA A 144 3.18 -8.88 0.18
CA ALA A 144 4.44 -8.66 -0.53
C ALA A 144 4.25 -8.07 -1.95
N THR A 145 3.04 -8.15 -2.52
CA THR A 145 2.74 -7.60 -3.85
C THR A 145 2.32 -6.13 -3.81
N ILE A 146 1.93 -5.62 -2.64
CA ILE A 146 1.40 -4.26 -2.47
C ILE A 146 2.38 -3.20 -3.01
N PRO A 147 3.69 -3.22 -2.68
CA PRO A 147 4.62 -2.20 -3.18
C PRO A 147 4.68 -2.14 -4.71
N GLU A 148 4.65 -3.30 -5.38
CA GLU A 148 4.69 -3.35 -6.85
C GLU A 148 3.39 -2.84 -7.49
N ILE A 149 2.24 -3.14 -6.87
CA ILE A 149 0.94 -2.61 -7.33
C ILE A 149 0.94 -1.09 -7.23
N VAL A 150 1.38 -0.56 -6.08
CA VAL A 150 1.46 0.88 -5.85
C VAL A 150 2.41 1.53 -6.85
N ARG A 151 3.61 0.97 -7.07
CA ARG A 151 4.56 1.46 -8.08
C ARG A 151 3.92 1.58 -9.47
N ARG A 152 3.21 0.55 -9.91
CA ARG A 152 2.53 0.56 -11.22
C ARG A 152 1.44 1.62 -11.33
N LEU A 153 0.67 1.83 -10.26
CA LEU A 153 -0.36 2.86 -10.21
C LEU A 153 0.26 4.26 -10.29
N GLU A 154 1.40 4.47 -9.64
CA GLU A 154 2.13 5.73 -9.71
C GLU A 154 2.76 5.99 -11.09
N GLU A 155 3.27 4.95 -11.75
CA GLU A 155 3.86 5.02 -13.08
C GLU A 155 2.81 5.24 -14.18
N ARG A 156 1.62 4.64 -14.06
CA ARG A 156 0.54 4.68 -15.06
C ARG A 156 -0.49 5.77 -14.81
N ARG A 157 -0.08 6.91 -14.26
CA ARG A 157 -0.95 8.04 -13.85
C ARG A 157 -2.24 8.12 -14.67
N GLY A 158 -3.35 7.61 -14.11
CA GLY A 158 -4.70 7.65 -14.72
C GLY A 158 -5.35 6.29 -14.98
N ASP A 159 -4.59 5.19 -15.06
CA ASP A 159 -5.18 3.85 -15.25
C ASP A 159 -5.63 3.23 -13.92
N ARG A 160 -6.94 3.04 -13.77
CA ARG A 160 -7.50 2.23 -12.68
C ARG A 160 -7.13 0.77 -12.91
N VAL A 161 -6.16 0.27 -12.15
CA VAL A 161 -5.80 -1.14 -12.23
C VAL A 161 -6.71 -1.93 -11.29
N SER A 162 -7.83 -2.42 -11.83
CA SER A 162 -8.67 -3.40 -11.13
C SER A 162 -7.96 -4.75 -11.06
N HIS A 163 -6.87 -4.85 -10.30
CA HIS A 163 -6.30 -6.12 -9.92
C HIS A 163 -7.22 -6.73 -8.86
N ILE A 164 -8.06 -7.64 -9.31
CA ILE A 164 -8.66 -8.66 -8.47
C ILE A 164 -7.59 -9.73 -8.35
N ILE A 165 -6.96 -9.87 -7.19
CA ILE A 165 -6.16 -11.07 -6.94
C ILE A 165 -7.16 -12.23 -6.89
N ARG A 166 -6.98 -13.19 -7.81
CA ARG A 166 -7.74 -14.44 -7.81
C ARG A 166 -7.47 -15.11 -6.45
N PRO A 167 -8.50 -15.56 -5.72
CA PRO A 167 -8.27 -16.33 -4.51
C PRO A 167 -7.32 -17.48 -4.85
N SER A 168 -6.22 -17.56 -4.12
CA SER A 168 -5.28 -18.66 -4.19
C SER A 168 -5.96 -19.91 -3.62
N GLY A 169 -6.73 -20.61 -4.46
CA GLY A 169 -7.42 -21.86 -4.09
C GLY A 169 -8.75 -21.64 -3.42
#